data_AF-A0A9E5RB63-F1
#
_entry.id   AF-A0A9E5RB63-F1
#
_cell.length_a   1.000
_cell.length_b   1.000
_cell.length_c   1.000
_cell.angle_alpha   90.00
_cell.angle_beta   90.00
_cell.angle_gamma   90.00
#
_symmetry.space_group_name_H-M   'P 1'
#
loop_
_entity.id
_entity.type
_entity.pdbx_description
1 polymer ?
#
loop_
_entity_poly.entity_id
_entity_poly.type
_entity_poly.pdbx_seq_one_letter_code
_entity_poly.pdbx_strand_id
1 'polypeptide(L)' 'MLQRSGWLTAPSIFTRNEVPGQRPATLPQGVFKCPQCSSAALAEADDRVACAGCGAQYGIADGIYDFRAPLPA' A
#
# COMPACT_ATOMS: atom_id res chain seq x y z
N MET A 1 16.74 -21.42 12.28
CA MET A 1 16.06 -22.20 13.35
C MET A 1 15.98 -21.34 14.62
N LEU A 2 15.01 -20.41 14.72
CA LEU A 2 14.77 -19.63 15.95
C LEU A 2 13.37 -19.88 16.54
N GLN A 3 12.60 -20.82 15.99
CA GLN A 3 11.17 -21.01 16.31
C GLN A 3 10.89 -22.35 17.01
N ARG A 4 11.73 -22.78 17.96
CA ARG A 4 11.55 -24.08 18.67
C ARG A 4 11.44 -23.99 20.19
N SER A 5 11.33 -22.80 20.77
CA SER A 5 10.89 -22.60 22.15
C SER A 5 9.48 -22.01 22.13
N GLY A 6 8.55 -22.56 22.91
CA GLY A 6 7.11 -22.24 22.89
C GLY A 6 6.73 -20.83 23.36
N TRP A 7 7.68 -19.90 23.40
CA TRP A 7 7.50 -18.49 23.75
C TRP A 7 8.21 -17.67 22.67
N LEU A 8 7.46 -17.37 21.60
CA LEU A 8 7.93 -16.52 20.51
C LEU A 8 7.75 -15.04 20.91
N THR A 9 8.63 -14.52 21.75
CA THR A 9 8.72 -13.06 21.97
C THR A 9 9.56 -12.48 20.85
N ALA A 10 8.94 -12.03 19.77
CA ALA A 10 9.59 -11.11 18.84
C ALA A 10 9.55 -9.71 19.49
N PRO A 11 10.70 -9.09 19.82
CA PRO A 11 10.68 -7.73 20.34
C PRO A 11 10.11 -6.79 19.27
N SER A 12 9.17 -5.93 19.65
CA SER A 12 8.75 -4.81 18.80
C SER A 12 9.90 -3.81 18.73
N ILE A 13 10.51 -3.67 17.56
CA ILE A 13 11.59 -2.70 17.32
C ILE A 13 10.98 -1.51 16.57
N PHE A 14 11.01 -0.33 17.18
CA PHE A 14 10.68 0.92 16.50
C PHE A 14 11.96 1.52 15.91
N THR A 15 11.95 1.83 14.61
CA THR A 15 13.07 2.50 13.92
C THR A 15 12.66 3.89 13.44
N ARG A 16 13.56 4.87 13.60
CA ARG A 16 13.43 6.18 12.95
C ARG A 16 14.04 6.09 11.56
N ASN A 17 13.20 5.95 10.55
CA ASN A 17 13.66 5.90 9.16
C ASN A 17 13.72 7.33 8.62
N GLU A 18 14.87 7.72 8.10
CA GLU A 18 15.11 9.02 7.50
C GLU A 18 15.59 8.85 6.07
N VAL A 19 15.08 9.68 5.16
CA VAL A 19 15.59 9.77 3.79
C VAL A 19 16.46 11.02 3.71
N PRO A 20 17.80 10.88 3.64
CA PRO A 20 18.69 12.03 3.51
C PRO A 20 18.56 12.66 2.12
N GLY A 21 18.61 14.00 2.04
CA GLY A 21 18.55 14.76 0.79
C GLY A 21 17.15 15.13 0.31
N GLN A 22 17.05 15.61 -0.93
CA GLN A 22 15.81 16.11 -1.53
C GLN A 22 14.99 14.94 -2.09
N ARG A 23 13.73 14.83 -1.68
CA ARG A 23 12.81 13.81 -2.21
C ARG A 23 12.28 14.25 -3.56
N PRO A 24 12.15 13.34 -4.53
CA PRO A 24 11.28 13.57 -5.67
C PRO A 24 9.88 13.90 -5.14
N ALA A 25 9.27 14.98 -5.63
CA ALA A 25 7.91 15.38 -5.23
C ALA A 25 6.86 14.34 -5.62
N THR A 26 7.18 13.46 -6.57
CA THR A 26 6.25 12.48 -7.15
C THR A 26 6.84 11.08 -7.01
N LEU A 27 6.01 10.15 -6.54
CA LEU A 27 6.34 8.72 -6.57
C LEU A 27 6.55 8.27 -8.03
N PRO A 28 7.49 7.35 -8.30
CA PRO A 28 7.57 6.71 -9.61
C PRO A 28 6.23 6.10 -9.99
N GLN A 29 5.82 6.23 -11.26
CA GLN A 29 4.61 5.57 -11.74
C GLN A 29 4.72 4.04 -11.53
N GLY A 30 3.64 3.39 -11.10
CA GLY A 30 3.59 1.92 -10.99
C GLY A 30 4.09 1.30 -9.67
N VAL A 31 4.13 2.04 -8.56
CA VAL A 31 4.46 1.46 -7.24
C VAL A 31 3.37 0.51 -6.73
N PHE A 32 2.12 0.73 -7.15
CA PHE A 32 0.95 -0.02 -6.69
C PHE A 32 0.42 -0.99 -7.75
N LYS A 33 -0.22 -2.05 -7.27
CA LYS A 33 -1.00 -3.02 -8.08
C LYS A 33 -2.32 -3.29 -7.40
N CYS A 34 -3.33 -3.64 -8.18
CA CYS A 34 -4.64 -4.03 -7.66
C CYS A 34 -4.53 -5.30 -6.80
N PRO A 35 -4.96 -5.30 -5.53
CA PRO A 35 -4.99 -6.50 -4.69
C PRO A 35 -5.83 -7.65 -5.25
N GLN A 36 -6.87 -7.36 -6.03
CA GLN A 36 -7.80 -8.36 -6.56
C GLN A 36 -7.27 -9.07 -7.81
N CYS A 37 -6.65 -8.32 -8.74
CA CYS A 37 -6.27 -8.87 -10.04
C CYS A 37 -4.78 -8.68 -10.40
N SER A 38 -3.98 -8.10 -9.50
CA SER A 38 -2.55 -7.80 -9.70
C SER A 38 -2.22 -6.87 -10.88
N SER A 39 -3.22 -6.26 -11.52
CA SER A 39 -3.00 -5.28 -12.59
C SER A 39 -2.33 -4.02 -12.05
N ALA A 40 -1.37 -3.49 -12.81
CA ALA A 40 -0.76 -2.19 -12.57
C ALA A 40 -1.54 -1.03 -13.21
N ALA A 41 -2.60 -1.33 -13.97
CA ALA A 41 -3.45 -0.32 -14.61
C ALA A 41 -4.43 0.27 -13.58
N LEU A 42 -3.92 1.19 -12.77
CA LEU A 42 -4.65 1.92 -11.74
C LEU A 42 -4.82 3.38 -12.20
N ALA A 43 -6.05 3.87 -12.14
CA ALA A 43 -6.39 5.27 -12.39
C ALA A 43 -6.70 5.96 -11.06
N GLU A 44 -5.92 6.98 -10.73
CA GLU A 44 -6.09 7.80 -9.54
C GLU A 44 -7.11 8.93 -9.78
N ALA A 45 -7.92 9.18 -8.76
CA ALA A 45 -8.75 10.37 -8.57
C ALA A 45 -8.51 10.89 -7.15
N ASP A 46 -9.08 12.05 -6.80
CA ASP A 46 -8.79 12.73 -5.52
C ASP A 46 -9.11 11.89 -4.27
N ASP A 47 -10.17 11.09 -4.33
CA ASP A 47 -10.71 10.33 -3.18
C ASP A 47 -10.68 8.80 -3.40
N ARG A 48 -10.17 8.33 -4.55
CA ARG A 48 -10.17 6.91 -4.90
C ARG A 48 -9.17 6.53 -5.98
N VAL A 49 -8.86 5.24 -6.02
CA VAL A 49 -8.15 4.56 -7.11
C VAL A 49 -9.05 3.53 -7.74
N ALA A 50 -9.22 3.60 -9.07
CA ALA A 50 -9.97 2.63 -9.84
C ALA A 50 -9.04 1.70 -10.64
N CYS A 51 -9.29 0.39 -10.60
CA CYS A 51 -8.55 -0.58 -11.40
C CYS A 51 -9.20 -0.77 -12.77
N ALA A 52 -8.46 -0.49 -13.84
CA ALA A 52 -8.93 -0.73 -15.22
C ALA A 52 -9.00 -2.22 -15.60
N GLY A 53 -8.37 -3.11 -14.81
CA GLY A 53 -8.36 -4.55 -15.08
C GLY A 53 -9.56 -5.31 -14.52
N CYS A 54 -10.10 -4.92 -13.37
CA CYS A 54 -11.22 -5.62 -12.72
C CYS A 54 -12.36 -4.71 -12.26
N GLY A 55 -12.22 -3.39 -12.41
CA GLY A 55 -13.24 -2.42 -11.99
C GLY A 55 -13.26 -2.11 -10.49
N ALA A 56 -12.48 -2.82 -9.66
CA ALA A 56 -12.41 -2.54 -8.23
C ALA A 56 -11.97 -1.10 -7.94
N GLN A 57 -12.58 -0.48 -6.94
CA GLN A 57 -12.27 0.86 -6.48
C GLN A 57 -11.77 0.82 -5.04
N TYR A 58 -10.81 1.67 -4.70
CA TYR A 58 -10.20 1.76 -3.37
C TYR A 58 -10.19 3.20 -2.91
N GLY A 59 -10.47 3.46 -1.64
CA GLY A 59 -10.52 4.83 -1.11
C GLY A 59 -9.15 5.45 -0.94
N ILE A 60 -9.09 6.78 -1.03
CA ILE A 60 -7.97 7.61 -0.59
C ILE A 60 -8.49 8.55 0.49
N ALA A 61 -7.90 8.49 1.69
CA ALA A 61 -8.23 9.39 2.79
C ALA A 61 -6.94 10.06 3.27
N ASP A 62 -6.89 11.39 3.24
CA ASP A 62 -5.72 12.18 3.65
C ASP A 62 -4.41 11.76 2.93
N GLY A 63 -4.51 11.39 1.65
CA GLY A 63 -3.38 10.90 0.85
C GLY A 63 -2.96 9.46 1.16
N ILE A 64 -3.72 8.74 2.00
CA ILE A 64 -3.51 7.34 2.35
C ILE A 64 -4.43 6.47 1.51
N TYR A 65 -3.83 5.61 0.68
CA TYR A 65 -4.54 4.61 -0.11
C TYR A 65 -5.02 3.45 0.77
N ASP A 66 -6.30 3.13 0.74
CA ASP A 66 -6.88 1.96 1.42
C ASP A 66 -7.11 0.80 0.46
N PHE A 67 -6.08 -0.04 0.28
CA PHE A 67 -6.14 -1.25 -0.52
C PHE A 67 -6.65 -2.49 0.25
N ARG A 68 -7.16 -2.34 1.49
CA ARG A 68 -7.59 -3.50 2.29
C ARG A 68 -8.87 -4.13 1.77
N ALA A 69 -9.83 -3.32 1.33
CA ALA A 69 -11.10 -3.76 0.77
C ALA A 69 -11.55 -2.81 -0.34
N PRO A 70 -12.20 -3.34 -1.39
CA PRO A 70 -12.80 -2.48 -2.41
C PRO A 70 -13.98 -1.71 -1.82
N LEU A 71 -14.20 -0.49 -2.32
CA LEU A 71 -15.39 0.29 -2.02
C LEU A 71 -16.64 -0.45 -2.52
N PRO A 72 -17.76 -0.40 -1.76
CA PRO A 72 -19.04 -0.88 -2.26
C PRO A 72 -19.45 -0.08 -3.50
N ALA A 73 -20.11 -0.77 -4.44
CA ALA A 73 -20.62 -0.19 -5.67
C ALA A 73 -21.75 0.81 -5.44
#